data_AF-A0A2K3ME75-F1
#
_entry.id   AF-A0A2K3ME75-F1
#
_cell.length_a   1.000
_cell.length_b   1.000
_cell.length_c   1.000
_cell.angle_alpha   90.00
_cell.angle_beta   90.00
_cell.angle_gamma   90.00
#
_symmetry.space_group_name_H-M   'P 1'
#
loop_
_entity.id
_entity.type
_entity.pdbx_description
1 polymer ?
#
loop_
_entity_poly.entity_id
_entity_poly.type
_entity_poly.pdbx_seq_one_letter_code
_entity_poly.pdbx_strand_id
1 'polypeptide(L)'
;ATAGTCKLTWDHVLHISESKHVTQQEDPSSYLQGYFHKVQLCNRGSDKQSEFLPFVIEGHVVGFIHNRFVEHLRRFNNVFVFTNDGGPVGDCVSLHPLLKTAEERTSAVAYVIEHLGEKYIPHIRNELYPVKSSFDKPTFFSLERAAAPYFGIKIVLSFDS
;
A
#
# COMPACT_ATOMS: atom_id res chain seq x y z
N ALA A 1 51.91 -9.70 -5.26
CA ALA A 1 51.50 -10.29 -3.98
C ALA A 1 50.06 -9.87 -3.70
N THR A 2 49.27 -10.81 -3.18
CA THR A 2 47.80 -10.92 -3.26
C THR A 2 47.02 -9.88 -2.45
N ALA A 3 45.99 -9.30 -3.07
CA ALA A 3 44.98 -8.46 -2.43
C ALA A 3 44.13 -9.30 -1.44
N GLY A 4 44.21 -8.97 -0.15
CA GLY A 4 43.39 -9.60 0.89
C GLY A 4 41.96 -9.07 0.82
N THR A 5 41.00 -9.97 0.56
CA THR A 5 39.57 -9.68 0.63
C THR A 5 39.12 -9.68 2.09
N CYS A 6 38.80 -8.51 2.64
CA CYS A 6 38.14 -8.42 3.95
C CYS A 6 36.68 -8.85 3.79
N LYS A 7 36.37 -10.09 4.16
CA LYS A 7 35.00 -10.60 4.27
C LYS A 7 34.39 -10.06 5.56
N LEU A 8 33.50 -9.08 5.43
CA LEU A 8 32.60 -8.68 6.52
C LEU A 8 31.66 -9.85 6.83
N THR A 9 31.81 -10.45 8.01
CA THR A 9 30.94 -11.50 8.56
C THR A 9 30.11 -10.94 9.71
N TRP A 10 29.01 -11.62 10.06
CA TRP A 10 28.14 -11.21 11.17
C TRP A 10 28.85 -11.16 12.52
N ASP A 11 29.91 -11.97 12.71
CA ASP A 11 30.76 -11.92 13.90
C ASP A 11 31.45 -10.56 14.07
N HIS A 12 31.84 -9.90 12.98
CA HIS A 12 32.42 -8.55 13.04
C HIS A 12 31.41 -7.51 13.55
N VAL A 13 30.12 -7.67 13.21
CA VAL A 13 29.06 -6.78 13.67
C VAL A 13 28.76 -6.98 15.15
N LEU A 14 28.81 -8.22 15.63
CA LEU A 14 28.60 -8.57 17.04
C LEU A 14 29.75 -8.09 17.92
N HIS A 15 31.00 -8.21 17.47
CA HIS A 15 32.18 -7.75 18.22
C HIS A 15 32.29 -6.22 18.38
N ILE A 16 31.67 -5.44 17.47
CA ILE A 16 31.58 -3.97 17.62
C ILE A 16 30.75 -3.61 18.87
N SER A 17 29.76 -4.44 19.23
CA SER A 17 28.94 -4.20 20.42
C SER A 17 29.65 -4.51 21.75
N GLU A 18 30.71 -5.33 21.73
CA GLU A 18 31.40 -5.81 22.93
C GLU A 18 32.69 -5.04 23.25
N SER A 19 33.21 -4.24 22.31
CA SER A 19 34.48 -3.52 22.47
C SER A 19 34.31 -2.23 23.28
N LYS A 20 34.28 -2.33 24.62
CA LYS A 20 34.30 -1.19 25.55
C LYS A 20 35.74 -0.74 25.85
N HIS A 21 36.08 0.51 25.53
CA HIS A 21 37.00 1.34 26.33
C HIS A 21 36.74 2.85 26.09
N VAL A 22 36.10 3.51 27.09
CA VAL A 22 36.29 4.88 27.64
C VAL A 22 36.42 6.04 26.62
N THR A 23 35.56 7.06 26.47
CA THR A 23 34.87 7.96 27.43
C THR A 23 33.86 8.78 26.61
N GLN A 24 32.57 8.68 26.94
CA GLN A 24 31.42 9.55 26.62
C GLN A 24 30.22 8.62 26.49
N GLN A 25 29.27 8.84 27.39
CA GLN A 25 28.09 8.02 27.58
C GLN A 25 27.06 8.37 26.49
N GLU A 26 27.42 8.13 25.23
CA GLU A 26 26.47 8.22 24.12
C GLU A 26 25.79 6.87 24.00
N ASP A 27 24.48 6.87 24.25
CA ASP A 27 23.62 5.71 24.08
C ASP A 27 23.86 5.11 22.68
N PRO A 28 24.31 3.85 22.55
CA PRO A 28 24.47 3.22 21.24
C PRO A 28 23.15 3.16 20.44
N SER A 29 21.99 3.41 21.05
CA SER A 29 20.75 3.62 20.31
C SER A 29 20.70 4.94 19.52
N SER A 30 21.55 5.93 19.82
CA SER A 30 21.49 7.28 19.26
C SER A 30 21.76 7.32 17.75
N TYR A 31 22.68 6.48 17.24
CA TYR A 31 22.95 6.40 15.79
C TYR A 31 21.83 5.71 15.02
N LEU A 32 21.08 4.81 15.65
CA LEU A 32 19.90 4.16 15.06
C LEU A 32 18.66 5.05 15.09
N GLN A 33 18.65 6.09 15.92
CA GLN A 33 17.51 6.98 16.11
C GLN A 33 17.05 7.61 14.78
N GLY A 34 17.99 7.99 13.91
CA GLY A 34 17.67 8.52 12.58
C GLY A 34 16.98 7.49 11.67
N TYR A 35 17.34 6.21 11.77
CA TYR A 35 16.70 5.12 11.00
C TYR A 35 15.32 4.80 11.55
N PHE A 36 15.16 4.69 12.87
CA PHE A 36 13.87 4.49 13.50
C PHE A 36 12.90 5.64 13.19
N HIS A 37 13.38 6.89 13.19
CA HIS A 37 12.58 8.03 12.79
C HIS A 37 12.05 7.90 11.36
N LYS A 38 12.88 7.44 10.41
CA LYS A 38 12.43 7.18 9.03
C LYS A 38 11.39 6.07 8.94
N VAL A 39 11.57 4.97 9.69
CA VAL A 39 10.58 3.88 9.76
C VAL A 39 9.24 4.38 10.31
N GLN A 40 9.28 5.19 11.37
CA GLN A 40 8.09 5.81 11.95
C GLN A 40 7.38 6.74 10.96
N LEU A 41 8.13 7.54 10.19
CA LEU A 41 7.56 8.39 9.15
C LEU A 41 6.83 7.58 8.07
N CYS A 42 7.38 6.44 7.67
CA CYS A 42 6.74 5.55 6.69
C CYS A 42 5.49 4.85 7.26
N ASN A 43 5.47 4.54 8.56
CA ASN A 43 4.39 3.78 9.21
C ASN A 43 3.32 4.65 9.91
N ARG A 44 3.42 5.98 9.83
CA ARG A 44 2.55 6.96 10.53
C ARG A 44 1.03 6.77 10.35
N GLY A 45 0.60 5.97 9.37
CA GLY A 45 -0.81 5.68 9.11
C GLY A 45 -1.41 4.55 9.97
N SER A 46 -0.63 3.81 10.75
CA SER A 46 -1.10 2.65 11.51
C SER A 46 -2.18 2.97 12.54
N ASP A 47 -2.17 4.20 13.07
CA ASP A 47 -2.99 4.59 14.22
C ASP A 47 -4.41 5.03 13.78
N LYS A 48 -4.62 5.19 12.47
CA LYS A 48 -5.84 5.75 11.88
C LYS A 48 -6.70 4.72 11.16
N GLN A 49 -6.51 3.43 11.42
CA GLN A 49 -7.20 2.35 10.70
C GLN A 49 -8.72 2.51 10.68
N SER A 50 -9.32 3.05 11.75
CA SER A 50 -10.78 3.31 11.83
C SER A 50 -11.29 4.38 10.85
N GLU A 51 -10.41 5.22 10.30
CA GLU A 51 -10.77 6.23 9.29
C GLU A 51 -10.83 5.65 7.86
N PHE A 52 -10.44 4.38 7.69
CA PHE A 52 -10.39 3.71 6.41
C PHE A 52 -11.33 2.52 6.36
N LEU A 53 -11.94 2.34 5.19
CA LEU A 53 -12.79 1.23 4.85
C LEU A 53 -12.00 0.21 4.00
N PRO A 54 -11.96 -1.08 4.38
CA PRO A 54 -11.34 -2.12 3.57
C PRO A 54 -11.96 -2.18 2.16
N PHE A 55 -11.10 -2.18 1.14
CA PHE A 55 -11.50 -2.44 -0.25
C PHE A 55 -11.25 -3.90 -0.59
N VAL A 56 -12.32 -4.64 -0.86
CA VAL A 56 -12.31 -6.09 -1.00
C VAL A 56 -12.70 -6.50 -2.41
N ILE A 57 -11.87 -7.33 -3.03
CA ILE A 57 -12.14 -7.97 -4.32
C ILE A 57 -12.01 -9.47 -4.16
N GLU A 58 -13.05 -10.22 -4.53
CA GLU A 58 -13.06 -11.69 -4.44
C GLU A 58 -12.60 -12.21 -3.07
N GLY A 59 -13.04 -11.56 -1.99
CA GLY A 59 -12.69 -11.92 -0.61
C GLY A 59 -11.30 -11.49 -0.14
N HIS A 60 -10.51 -10.82 -0.98
CA HIS A 60 -9.18 -10.33 -0.64
C HIS A 60 -9.19 -8.82 -0.40
N VAL A 61 -8.64 -8.37 0.72
CA VAL A 61 -8.40 -6.93 0.96
C VAL A 61 -7.26 -6.48 0.05
N VAL A 62 -7.59 -5.66 -0.94
CA VAL A 62 -6.63 -5.13 -1.93
C VAL A 62 -6.17 -3.71 -1.61
N GLY A 63 -6.88 -3.02 -0.70
CA GLY A 63 -6.54 -1.67 -0.26
C GLY A 63 -7.44 -1.16 0.85
N PHE A 64 -7.24 0.10 1.21
CA PHE A 64 -7.97 0.79 2.28
C PHE A 64 -8.34 2.19 1.81
N ILE A 65 -9.64 2.50 1.80
CA ILE A 65 -10.16 3.76 1.26
C ILE A 65 -10.60 4.65 2.40
N HIS A 66 -10.10 5.89 2.44
CA HIS A 66 -10.51 6.83 3.48
C HIS A 66 -12.02 7.13 3.41
N ASN A 67 -12.70 7.19 4.56
CA ASN A 67 -14.17 7.34 4.64
C ASN A 67 -14.71 8.55 3.86
N ARG A 68 -14.00 9.67 3.86
CA ARG A 68 -14.37 10.86 3.06
C ARG A 68 -14.37 10.59 1.55
N PHE A 69 -13.47 9.75 1.06
CA PHE A 69 -13.42 9.40 -0.36
C PHE A 69 -14.50 8.35 -0.71
N VAL A 70 -14.76 7.41 0.21
CA VAL A 70 -15.88 6.45 0.11
C VAL A 70 -17.22 7.16 -0.13
N GLU A 71 -17.48 8.29 0.54
CA GLU A 71 -18.71 9.08 0.31
C GLU A 71 -18.89 9.54 -1.14
N HIS A 72 -17.79 9.78 -1.87
CA HIS A 72 -17.86 10.10 -3.29
C HIS A 72 -18.14 8.86 -4.15
N LEU A 73 -17.60 7.70 -3.75
CA LEU A 73 -17.83 6.42 -4.43
C LEU A 73 -19.27 5.91 -4.28
N ARG A 74 -19.96 6.25 -3.19
CA ARG A 74 -21.38 5.92 -2.94
C ARG A 74 -22.36 6.45 -3.99
N ARG A 75 -21.93 7.34 -4.89
CA ARG A 75 -22.77 7.81 -6.01
C ARG A 75 -22.75 6.84 -7.19
N PHE A 76 -21.80 5.91 -7.22
CA PHE A 76 -21.57 4.97 -8.32
C PHE A 76 -21.97 3.54 -7.91
N ASN A 77 -23.24 3.37 -7.56
CA ASN A 77 -23.79 2.08 -7.06
C ASN A 77 -23.76 0.96 -8.11
N ASN A 78 -23.58 1.29 -9.39
CA ASN A 78 -23.37 0.35 -10.47
C ASN A 78 -21.94 -0.20 -10.53
N VAL A 79 -21.00 0.43 -9.80
CA VAL A 79 -19.58 0.05 -9.77
C VAL A 79 -19.15 -0.41 -8.38
N PHE A 80 -19.59 0.27 -7.32
CA PHE A 80 -19.23 -0.03 -5.94
C PHE A 80 -20.42 -0.52 -5.13
N VAL A 81 -20.18 -1.55 -4.32
CA VAL A 81 -21.12 -2.08 -3.34
C VAL A 81 -20.51 -1.90 -1.95
N PHE A 82 -21.34 -1.45 -1.02
CA PHE A 82 -20.96 -1.24 0.37
C PHE A 82 -21.69 -2.25 1.23
N THR A 83 -20.94 -3.05 1.96
CA THR A 83 -21.50 -4.05 2.86
C THR A 83 -21.32 -3.58 4.30
N ASN A 84 -22.41 -3.66 5.07
CA ASN A 84 -22.45 -3.38 6.51
C ASN A 84 -23.25 -4.51 7.16
N ASP A 85 -22.64 -5.69 7.18
CA ASP A 85 -23.24 -6.94 7.61
C ASP A 85 -22.53 -7.53 8.84
N GLY A 86 -21.56 -6.80 9.42
CA GLY A 86 -20.83 -7.26 10.62
C GLY A 86 -20.06 -8.56 10.40
N GLY A 87 -19.77 -8.90 9.13
CA GLY A 87 -19.01 -10.09 8.75
C GLY A 87 -17.56 -10.04 9.26
N PRO A 88 -16.73 -11.05 8.93
CA PRO A 88 -15.35 -11.15 9.46
C PRO A 88 -14.44 -9.95 9.12
N VAL A 89 -14.80 -9.16 8.09
CA VAL A 89 -14.08 -7.96 7.66
C VAL A 89 -14.76 -6.67 8.16
N GLY A 90 -15.95 -6.76 8.76
CA GLY A 90 -16.77 -5.61 9.13
C GLY A 90 -17.29 -4.85 7.91
N ASP A 91 -17.54 -3.55 8.08
CA ASP A 91 -17.94 -2.68 6.97
C ASP A 91 -16.85 -2.67 5.90
N CYS A 92 -17.23 -2.87 4.63
CA CYS A 92 -16.28 -2.88 3.52
C CYS A 92 -16.88 -2.30 2.24
N VAL A 93 -16.00 -1.96 1.30
CA VAL A 93 -16.35 -1.61 -0.07
C VAL A 93 -15.82 -2.68 -1.01
N SER A 94 -16.63 -3.07 -1.99
CA SER A 94 -16.26 -4.02 -3.04
C SER A 94 -16.74 -3.52 -4.41
N LEU A 95 -16.25 -4.15 -5.49
CA LEU A 95 -16.79 -3.90 -6.82
C LEU A 95 -18.10 -4.67 -7.04
N HIS A 96 -18.96 -4.10 -7.86
CA HIS A 96 -20.27 -4.67 -8.16
C HIS A 96 -20.12 -6.07 -8.78
N PRO A 97 -20.88 -7.08 -8.31
CA PRO A 97 -20.72 -8.49 -8.73
C PRO A 97 -21.04 -8.75 -10.21
N LEU A 98 -21.63 -7.78 -10.91
CA LEU A 98 -21.83 -7.84 -12.36
C LEU A 98 -20.54 -7.64 -13.15
N LEU A 99 -19.49 -7.06 -12.54
CA LEU A 99 -18.18 -6.85 -13.16
C LEU A 99 -17.32 -8.11 -12.96
N LYS A 100 -17.42 -9.05 -13.90
CA LYS A 100 -16.86 -10.39 -13.80
C LYS A 100 -15.41 -10.45 -14.26
N THR A 101 -15.05 -9.67 -15.28
CA THR A 101 -13.69 -9.69 -15.85
C THR A 101 -12.81 -8.57 -15.28
N ALA A 102 -11.50 -8.76 -15.38
CA ALA A 102 -10.53 -7.74 -14.96
C ALA A 102 -10.68 -6.47 -15.81
N GLU A 103 -10.98 -6.62 -17.09
CA GLU A 103 -11.21 -5.54 -18.05
C GLU A 103 -12.48 -4.75 -17.70
N GLU A 104 -13.59 -5.43 -17.41
CA GLU A 104 -14.84 -4.78 -17.00
C GLU A 104 -14.64 -3.95 -15.72
N ARG A 105 -13.94 -4.51 -14.73
CA ARG A 105 -13.59 -3.82 -13.49
C ARG A 105 -12.70 -2.60 -13.76
N THR A 106 -11.69 -2.77 -14.60
CA THR A 106 -10.76 -1.69 -15.00
C THR A 106 -11.52 -0.54 -15.65
N SER A 107 -12.35 -0.83 -16.65
CA SER A 107 -13.12 0.20 -17.37
C SER A 107 -14.16 0.88 -16.47
N ALA A 108 -14.86 0.12 -15.62
CA ALA A 108 -15.85 0.68 -14.70
C ALA A 108 -15.20 1.61 -13.67
N VAL A 109 -14.04 1.24 -13.10
CA VAL A 109 -13.33 2.08 -12.14
C VAL A 109 -12.70 3.29 -12.84
N ALA A 110 -12.15 3.14 -14.05
CA ALA A 110 -11.63 4.26 -14.83
C ALA A 110 -12.71 5.30 -15.12
N TYR A 111 -13.92 4.87 -15.50
CA TYR A 111 -15.08 5.75 -15.67
C TYR A 111 -15.38 6.56 -14.41
N VAL A 112 -15.35 5.91 -13.23
CA VAL A 112 -15.59 6.62 -11.96
C VAL A 112 -14.50 7.65 -11.67
N ILE A 113 -13.23 7.28 -11.87
CA ILE A 113 -12.08 8.18 -11.66
C ILE A 113 -12.18 9.42 -12.55
N GLU A 114 -12.53 9.24 -13.82
CA GLU A 114 -12.75 10.33 -14.76
C GLU A 114 -13.91 11.25 -14.32
N HIS A 115 -15.01 10.67 -13.84
CA HIS A 115 -16.19 11.44 -13.38
C HIS A 115 -15.96 12.18 -12.06
N LEU A 116 -15.10 11.68 -11.18
CA LEU A 116 -14.64 12.43 -10.01
C LEU A 116 -13.81 13.65 -10.45
N GLY A 117 -13.07 13.52 -11.56
CA GLY A 117 -12.33 14.59 -12.19
C GLY A 117 -11.13 15.07 -11.38
N GLU A 118 -10.45 16.09 -11.92
CA GLU A 118 -9.22 16.65 -11.33
C GLU A 118 -9.40 17.20 -9.92
N LYS A 119 -10.64 17.55 -9.53
CA LYS A 119 -10.94 18.05 -8.19
C LYS A 119 -10.54 17.05 -7.10
N TYR A 120 -10.70 15.75 -7.34
CA TYR A 120 -10.38 14.71 -6.37
C TYR A 120 -9.15 13.90 -6.77
N ILE A 121 -8.94 13.65 -8.07
CA ILE A 121 -7.79 12.88 -8.56
C ILE A 121 -7.08 13.72 -9.61
N PRO A 122 -6.15 14.60 -9.20
CA PRO A 122 -5.40 15.43 -10.14
C PRO A 122 -4.32 14.60 -10.85
N HIS A 123 -3.92 15.05 -12.04
CA HIS A 123 -2.83 14.47 -12.85
C HIS A 123 -3.07 13.01 -13.31
N ILE A 124 -4.25 12.73 -13.86
CA ILE A 124 -4.50 11.46 -14.57
C ILE A 124 -3.59 11.40 -15.80
N ARG A 125 -2.87 10.28 -15.98
CA ARG A 125 -1.86 10.09 -17.04
C ARG A 125 -2.10 8.84 -17.89
N ASN A 126 -3.19 8.11 -17.63
CA ASN A 126 -3.48 6.80 -18.22
C ASN A 126 -2.37 5.77 -17.94
N GLU A 127 -1.77 5.86 -16.74
CA GLU A 127 -0.74 4.93 -16.28
C GLU A 127 -1.40 3.89 -15.36
N LEU A 128 -1.64 2.70 -15.89
CA LEU A 128 -2.38 1.66 -15.20
C LEU A 128 -1.47 0.76 -14.35
N TYR A 129 -1.78 0.62 -13.07
CA TYR A 129 -1.12 -0.27 -12.12
C TYR A 129 -1.97 -1.51 -11.84
N PRO A 130 -1.38 -2.72 -11.90
CA PRO A 130 -2.12 -3.95 -11.62
C PRO A 130 -2.48 -4.03 -10.13
N VAL A 131 -3.74 -4.31 -9.84
CA VAL A 131 -4.21 -4.62 -8.49
C VAL A 131 -4.22 -6.13 -8.30
N LYS A 132 -3.36 -6.63 -7.42
CA LYS A 132 -3.15 -8.06 -7.14
C LYS A 132 -3.19 -8.30 -5.64
N SER A 133 -3.56 -9.52 -5.21
CA SER A 133 -3.46 -9.92 -3.81
C SER A 133 -2.01 -10.16 -3.37
N SER A 134 -1.17 -10.69 -4.26
CA SER A 134 0.28 -10.83 -4.07
C SER A 134 1.03 -10.85 -5.40
N PHE A 135 2.36 -10.86 -5.35
CA PHE A 135 3.22 -10.74 -6.53
C PHE A 135 2.95 -11.82 -7.59
N ASP A 136 2.81 -13.08 -7.17
CA ASP A 136 2.62 -14.24 -8.06
C ASP A 136 1.14 -14.56 -8.38
N LYS A 137 0.21 -13.65 -8.04
CA LYS A 137 -1.23 -13.86 -8.24
C LYS A 137 -1.74 -13.12 -9.47
N PRO A 138 -2.82 -13.62 -10.09
CA PRO A 138 -3.44 -12.93 -11.21
C PRO A 138 -3.93 -11.54 -10.80
N THR A 139 -3.91 -10.63 -11.77
CA THR A 139 -4.43 -9.27 -11.61
C THR A 139 -5.95 -9.30 -11.50
N PHE A 140 -6.50 -8.70 -10.46
CA PHE A 140 -7.95 -8.56 -10.30
C PHE A 140 -8.54 -7.53 -11.25
N PHE A 141 -7.82 -6.42 -11.45
CA PHE A 141 -8.08 -5.34 -12.40
C PHE A 141 -6.89 -4.36 -12.39
N SER A 142 -6.89 -3.38 -13.28
CA SER A 142 -5.89 -2.32 -13.32
C SER A 142 -6.46 -0.98 -12.87
N LEU A 143 -5.68 -0.19 -12.13
CA LEU A 143 -6.08 1.09 -11.57
C LEU A 143 -5.16 2.21 -12.06
N GLU A 144 -5.73 3.37 -12.38
CA GLU A 144 -4.95 4.58 -12.68
C GLU A 144 -3.99 4.93 -11.54
N ARG A 145 -2.71 5.16 -11.84
CA ARG A 145 -1.67 5.46 -10.85
C ARG A 145 -2.04 6.63 -9.96
N ALA A 146 -2.62 7.69 -10.54
CA ALA A 146 -3.06 8.86 -9.79
C ALA A 146 -4.13 8.52 -8.74
N ALA A 147 -4.92 7.48 -8.98
CA ALA A 147 -5.95 7.00 -8.06
C ALA A 147 -5.41 6.05 -6.99
N ALA A 148 -4.23 5.43 -7.19
CA ALA A 148 -3.68 4.44 -6.26
C ALA A 148 -3.61 4.89 -4.78
N PRO A 149 -3.21 6.14 -4.46
CA PRO A 149 -3.22 6.62 -3.07
C PRO A 149 -4.62 6.73 -2.46
N TYR A 150 -5.65 7.00 -3.27
CA TYR A 150 -7.02 7.17 -2.80
C TYR A 150 -7.72 5.85 -2.52
N PHE A 151 -7.38 4.81 -3.29
CA PHE A 151 -7.85 3.46 -3.03
C PHE A 151 -6.98 2.72 -2.00
N GLY A 152 -5.87 3.32 -1.57
CA GLY A 152 -4.91 2.73 -0.63
C GLY A 152 -4.42 1.36 -1.07
N ILE A 153 -4.28 1.15 -2.38
CA ILE A 153 -3.88 -0.15 -2.92
C ILE A 153 -2.41 -0.40 -2.62
N LYS A 154 -2.07 -1.66 -2.32
CA LYS A 154 -0.67 -2.07 -2.24
C LYS A 154 -0.09 -2.10 -3.65
N ILE A 155 0.83 -1.18 -3.94
CA ILE A 155 1.55 -1.20 -5.21
C ILE A 155 2.58 -2.31 -5.16
N VAL A 156 2.42 -3.28 -6.05
CA VAL A 156 3.43 -4.30 -6.33
C VAL A 156 4.14 -3.86 -7.60
N LEU A 157 5.34 -3.27 -7.45
CA LEU A 157 6.19 -2.97 -8.60
C LEU A 157 6.75 -4.29 -9.13
N SER A 158 6.13 -4.84 -10.17
CA SER A 158 6.75 -5.91 -10.96
C SER A 158 7.76 -5.28 -11.91
N PHE A 159 9.05 -5.48 -11.66
CA PHE A 159 10.06 -5.34 -12.69
C PHE A 159 9.95 -6.57 -13.58
N ASP A 160 9.45 -6.41 -14.80
CA ASP A 160 9.63 -7.44 -15.83
C ASP A 160 11.14 -7.62 -16.03
N SER A 161 11.64 -8.86 -15.89
CA SER A 161 13.02 -9.24 -16.18
C SER A 161 13.13 -9.82 -17.58
#